data_AF-A0A7C5YVV2-F1
#
_entry.id   AF-A0A7C5YVV2-F1
#
_cell.length_a   1.000
_cell.length_b   1.000
_cell.length_c   1.000
_cell.angle_alpha   90.00
_cell.angle_beta   90.00
_cell.angle_gamma   90.00
#
_symmetry.space_group_name_H-M   'P 1'
#
loop_
_entity.id
_entity.type
_entity.pdbx_description
1 polymer ?
#
loop_
_entity_poly.entity_id
_entity_poly.type
_entity_poly.pdbx_seq_one_letter_code
_entity_poly.pdbx_strand_id
1 'polypeptide(L)'
;MEIERFSCEAEIRQFPMAYGFETLSHTRRNEMFCPWCGTQNPEDAAVCQNCGRPLRPAAGGPPPSVIPTPLAGAVPQGFFAKLFDFSFRGFITPTIIAIVYGIVLVLVGLSTIFTIVWGFQVRTGLGVVLLIFSPLIFLIDVIFARMWLEMTVVLFRIAQDVGEIARMKRG
;
A
#
# COMPACT_ATOMS: atom_id res chain seq x y z
N MET A 1 4.18 75.85 26.39
CA MET A 1 3.46 74.73 25.71
C MET A 1 3.75 74.89 24.21
N GLU A 2 4.98 74.74 23.69
CA GLU A 2 5.95 73.63 23.87
C GLU A 2 5.22 72.29 23.58
N ILE A 3 5.57 71.42 22.62
CA ILE A 3 6.84 71.17 21.89
C ILE A 3 6.49 70.33 20.61
N GLU A 4 7.05 70.74 19.47
CA GLU A 4 7.59 70.00 18.29
C GLU A 4 6.99 68.64 17.83
N ARG A 5 6.64 68.47 16.55
CA ARG A 5 7.56 68.06 15.47
C ARG A 5 8.62 67.02 15.91
N PHE A 6 8.22 65.76 15.96
CA PHE A 6 9.10 64.59 15.75
C PHE A 6 8.67 63.99 14.40
N SER A 7 9.30 64.25 13.25
CA SER A 7 10.67 63.90 12.88
C SER A 7 11.10 62.57 13.48
N CYS A 8 10.76 61.48 12.77
CA CYS A 8 11.48 60.22 12.85
C CYS A 8 11.93 59.83 11.43
N GLU A 9 12.62 60.76 10.75
CA GLU A 9 13.70 60.39 9.84
C GLU A 9 14.91 60.07 10.71
N ALA A 10 15.12 58.79 11.01
CA ALA A 10 16.37 58.33 11.60
C ALA A 10 16.61 56.85 11.25
N GLU A 11 17.61 56.66 10.40
CA GLU A 11 18.46 55.47 10.30
C GLU A 11 17.93 54.22 9.57
N ILE A 12 17.88 54.35 8.24
CA ILE A 12 18.30 53.25 7.34
C ILE A 12 19.84 53.18 7.36
N ARG A 13 20.42 52.90 8.54
CA ARG A 13 21.84 52.55 8.64
C ARG A 13 21.96 51.03 8.62
N GLN A 14 22.45 50.55 7.48
CA GLN A 14 23.53 49.57 7.42
C GLN A 14 23.34 48.35 8.35
N PHE A 15 22.43 47.44 8.00
CA PHE A 15 22.50 46.08 8.54
C PHE A 15 23.72 45.37 7.94
N PRO A 16 24.68 44.89 8.75
CA PRO A 16 25.85 44.21 8.27
C PRO A 16 25.49 42.89 7.60
N MET A 17 26.07 42.69 6.43
CA MET A 17 26.13 41.46 5.64
C MET A 17 26.89 40.38 6.42
N ALA A 18 26.26 39.75 7.41
CA ALA A 18 26.88 38.68 8.19
C ALA A 18 25.86 37.73 8.82
N TYR A 19 24.91 37.25 8.03
CA TYR A 19 24.26 35.98 8.31
C TYR A 19 24.48 35.13 7.09
N GLY A 20 25.40 34.16 7.23
CA GLY A 20 25.58 33.11 6.25
C GLY A 20 24.24 32.43 6.04
N PHE A 21 23.55 32.83 4.98
CA PHE A 21 22.56 31.99 4.34
C PHE A 21 23.39 30.89 3.69
N GLU A 22 23.84 29.93 4.52
CA GLU A 22 24.12 28.59 4.06
C GLU A 22 22.86 28.18 3.33
N THR A 23 22.91 28.35 2.01
CA THR A 23 22.07 27.62 1.10
C THR A 23 22.34 26.17 1.46
N LEU A 24 21.48 25.62 2.32
CA LEU A 24 21.11 24.21 2.26
C LEU A 24 20.57 24.06 0.85
N SER A 25 21.52 23.89 -0.07
CA SER A 25 21.36 23.24 -1.35
C SER A 25 20.41 22.12 -1.03
N HIS A 26 19.19 22.30 -1.50
CA HIS A 26 18.25 21.25 -1.70
C HIS A 26 19.03 20.23 -2.52
N THR A 27 19.70 19.30 -1.84
CA THR A 27 20.13 18.04 -2.40
C THR A 27 18.80 17.38 -2.68
N ARG A 28 18.22 17.75 -3.84
CA ARG A 28 17.23 16.95 -4.53
C ARG A 28 17.96 15.63 -4.68
N ARG A 29 17.76 14.73 -3.71
CA ARG A 29 18.23 13.36 -3.84
C ARG A 29 17.64 12.93 -5.17
N ASN A 30 18.53 12.73 -6.12
CA ASN A 30 18.17 12.49 -7.49
C ASN A 30 17.61 11.06 -7.48
N GLU A 31 16.31 10.99 -7.26
CA GLU A 31 15.53 9.80 -6.96
C GLU A 31 14.78 9.44 -8.24
N MET A 32 14.95 8.21 -8.73
CA MET A 32 14.23 7.70 -9.90
C MET A 32 13.17 6.69 -9.46
N PHE A 33 12.08 6.61 -10.21
CA PHE A 33 11.06 5.57 -10.01
C PHE A 33 11.32 4.38 -10.93
N CYS A 34 11.28 3.18 -10.37
CA CYS A 34 11.40 1.96 -11.14
C CYS A 34 10.20 1.82 -12.12
N PRO A 35 10.41 1.66 -13.43
CA PRO A 35 9.32 1.57 -14.41
C PRO A 35 8.50 0.27 -14.31
N TRP A 36 9.00 -0.72 -13.56
CA TRP A 36 8.36 -2.04 -13.42
C TRP A 36 7.50 -2.19 -12.16
N CYS A 37 7.91 -1.59 -11.05
CA CYS A 37 7.20 -1.74 -9.76
C CYS A 37 6.83 -0.41 -9.09
N GLY A 38 7.28 0.72 -9.61
CA GLY A 38 6.99 2.05 -9.06
C GLY A 38 7.77 2.41 -7.79
N THR A 39 8.67 1.56 -7.29
CA THR A 39 9.50 1.92 -6.12
C THR A 39 10.54 2.97 -6.46
N GLN A 40 10.73 3.92 -5.54
CA GLN A 40 11.76 4.93 -5.63
C GLN A 40 13.13 4.32 -5.30
N ASN A 41 14.13 4.61 -6.13
CA ASN A 41 15.51 4.16 -5.98
C ASN A 41 16.44 5.35 -6.19
N PRO A 42 17.65 5.36 -5.63
CA PRO A 42 18.61 6.40 -5.93
C PRO A 42 19.03 6.26 -7.40
N GLU A 43 19.34 7.38 -8.04
CA GLU A 43 19.63 7.39 -9.47
C GLU A 43 20.75 6.44 -9.88
N ASP A 44 21.74 6.23 -9.02
CA ASP A 44 22.93 5.41 -9.26
C ASP A 44 22.68 3.91 -9.05
N ALA A 45 21.50 3.52 -8.57
CA ALA A 45 21.16 2.13 -8.39
C ALA A 45 21.11 1.39 -9.72
N ALA A 46 22.04 0.45 -9.90
CA ALA A 46 22.03 -0.47 -11.06
C ALA A 46 20.83 -1.43 -11.01
N VAL A 47 20.36 -1.78 -9.81
CA VAL A 47 19.28 -2.74 -9.56
C VAL A 47 18.23 -2.17 -8.63
N CYS A 48 16.97 -2.42 -8.94
CA CYS A 48 15.78 -2.09 -8.16
C CYS A 48 15.81 -2.76 -6.77
N GLN A 49 15.82 -1.98 -5.68
CA GLN A 49 15.87 -2.51 -4.31
C GLN A 49 14.63 -3.34 -3.92
N ASN A 50 13.47 -3.09 -4.53
CA ASN A 50 12.23 -3.82 -4.22
C ASN A 50 11.96 -5.01 -5.16
N CYS A 51 12.30 -4.85 -6.44
CA CYS A 51 11.89 -5.78 -7.51
C CYS A 51 13.05 -6.53 -8.17
N GLY A 52 14.30 -6.15 -7.90
CA GLY A 52 15.50 -6.83 -8.43
C GLY A 52 15.78 -6.64 -9.92
N ARG A 53 14.96 -5.86 -10.65
CA ARG A 53 15.18 -5.56 -12.08
C ARG A 53 16.28 -4.50 -12.27
N PRO A 54 17.06 -4.55 -13.36
CA PRO A 54 18.05 -3.53 -13.66
C PRO A 54 17.37 -2.20 -14.00
N LEU A 55 17.90 -1.08 -13.48
CA LEU A 55 17.35 0.26 -13.69
C LEU A 55 18.10 1.07 -14.74
N ARG A 56 19.36 0.73 -15.03
CA ARG A 56 20.18 1.39 -16.06
C ARG A 56 20.64 0.37 -17.10
N PRO A 57 20.50 0.66 -18.40
CA PRO A 57 21.27 -0.03 -19.44
C PRO A 57 22.76 0.29 -19.20
N ALA A 58 23.59 -0.74 -18.99
CA ALA A 58 25.02 -0.55 -18.76
C ALA A 58 25.65 0.17 -19.96
N ALA A 59 26.01 1.44 -19.79
CA ALA A 59 26.68 2.21 -20.81
C ALA A 59 28.13 1.71 -20.99
N GLY A 60 28.36 0.95 -22.07
CA GLY A 60 29.55 1.10 -22.91
C GLY A 60 30.94 0.75 -22.33
N GLY A 61 31.06 -0.17 -21.39
CA GLY A 61 32.35 -0.78 -21.01
C GLY A 61 32.39 -2.28 -21.33
N PRO A 62 33.55 -2.88 -21.64
CA PRO A 62 33.65 -4.34 -21.64
C PRO A 62 33.20 -4.85 -20.27
N PRO A 63 32.30 -5.86 -20.23
CA PRO A 63 31.65 -6.26 -19.00
C PRO A 63 32.71 -6.67 -17.97
N PRO A 64 32.66 -6.19 -16.72
CA PRO A 64 33.43 -6.83 -15.66
C PRO A 64 33.00 -8.29 -15.62
N SER A 65 33.97 -9.20 -15.68
CA SER A 65 33.78 -10.62 -15.43
C SER A 65 33.47 -10.82 -13.95
N VAL A 66 32.25 -10.42 -13.56
CA VAL A 66 31.67 -10.78 -12.28
C VAL A 66 31.38 -12.27 -12.40
N ILE A 67 32.28 -13.10 -11.88
CA ILE A 67 31.94 -14.49 -11.55
C ILE A 67 30.77 -14.36 -10.57
N PRO A 68 29.54 -14.78 -10.93
CA PRO A 68 28.44 -14.70 -9.99
C PRO A 68 28.77 -15.65 -8.85
N THR A 69 29.20 -15.11 -7.72
CA THR A 69 29.14 -15.83 -6.46
C THR A 69 27.67 -16.18 -6.29
N PRO A 70 27.29 -17.47 -6.15
CA PRO A 70 25.91 -17.79 -5.83
C PRO A 70 25.62 -17.13 -4.49
N LEU A 71 24.89 -16.02 -4.55
CA LEU A 71 24.42 -15.29 -3.38
C LEU A 71 23.43 -16.21 -2.69
N ALA A 72 23.93 -17.01 -1.76
CA ALA A 72 23.13 -17.80 -0.84
C ALA A 72 22.18 -16.83 -0.12
N GLY A 73 20.92 -16.77 -0.57
CA GLY A 73 19.91 -15.96 0.10
C GLY A 73 18.81 -15.36 -0.76
N ALA A 74 18.89 -15.39 -2.10
CA ALA A 74 17.72 -15.06 -2.91
C ALA A 74 16.79 -16.27 -3.04
N VAL A 75 16.23 -16.72 -1.91
CA VAL A 75 15.04 -17.59 -1.95
C VAL A 75 13.94 -16.74 -2.58
N PRO A 76 13.35 -17.14 -3.72
CA PRO A 76 12.17 -16.47 -4.25
C PRO A 76 11.11 -16.53 -3.15
N GLN A 77 10.85 -15.39 -2.50
CA GLN A 77 9.83 -15.30 -1.47
C GLN A 77 8.51 -15.61 -2.16
N GLY A 78 8.03 -16.84 -2.02
CA GLY A 78 6.76 -17.27 -2.59
C GLY A 78 5.64 -16.36 -2.08
N PHE A 79 4.61 -16.15 -2.90
CA PHE A 79 3.40 -15.40 -2.54
C PHE A 79 2.86 -15.73 -1.14
N PHE A 80 2.95 -17.01 -0.74
CA PHE A 80 2.57 -17.49 0.59
C PHE A 80 3.44 -16.93 1.73
N ALA A 81 4.74 -16.71 1.53
CA ALA A 81 5.62 -16.10 2.54
C ALA A 81 5.26 -14.63 2.81
N LYS A 82 4.73 -13.91 1.80
CA LYS A 82 4.16 -12.57 1.98
C LYS A 82 2.74 -12.58 2.56
N LEU A 83 1.94 -13.63 2.34
CA LEU A 83 0.64 -13.79 3.00
C LEU A 83 0.77 -14.09 4.50
N PHE A 84 1.81 -14.81 4.91
CA PHE A 84 2.10 -15.11 6.31
C PHE A 84 3.11 -14.16 6.96
N ASP A 85 3.42 -13.03 6.32
CA ASP A 85 4.16 -11.95 6.96
C ASP A 85 3.17 -11.11 7.79
N PHE A 86 2.95 -11.54 9.03
CA PHE A 86 2.20 -10.79 10.04
C PHE A 86 2.95 -9.52 10.53
N SER A 87 3.93 -9.01 9.77
CA SER A 87 4.55 -7.70 9.96
C SER A 87 3.64 -6.59 9.42
N PHE A 88 2.65 -6.20 10.25
CA PHE A 88 1.65 -5.15 10.02
C PHE A 88 2.26 -3.73 9.88
N ARG A 89 3.03 -3.44 8.82
CA ARG A 89 3.68 -2.12 8.67
C ARG A 89 3.41 -1.34 7.38
N GLY A 90 2.75 -1.91 6.37
CA GLY A 90 2.41 -1.10 5.18
C GLY A 90 1.23 -1.65 4.41
N PHE A 91 0.15 -0.88 4.29
CA PHE A 91 -0.88 -0.92 3.23
C PHE A 91 -1.20 -2.25 2.51
N ILE A 92 -1.22 -3.39 3.23
CA ILE A 92 -1.60 -4.70 2.66
C ILE A 92 -3.15 -4.86 2.64
N THR A 93 -3.88 -4.07 3.44
CA THR A 93 -5.34 -4.18 3.62
C THR A 93 -6.17 -4.16 2.32
N PRO A 94 -6.02 -3.20 1.38
CA PRO A 94 -6.86 -3.17 0.19
C PRO A 94 -6.68 -4.39 -0.72
N THR A 95 -5.45 -4.92 -0.80
CA THR A 95 -5.13 -6.09 -1.62
C THR A 95 -5.65 -7.39 -0.98
N ILE A 96 -5.54 -7.53 0.35
CA ILE A 96 -6.09 -8.68 1.08
C ILE A 96 -7.60 -8.75 0.91
N ILE A 97 -8.32 -7.61 0.98
CA ILE A 97 -9.80 -7.59 0.87
C ILE A 97 -10.26 -8.19 -0.47
N ALA A 98 -9.59 -7.88 -1.59
CA ALA A 98 -9.94 -8.42 -2.89
C ALA A 98 -9.74 -9.95 -2.95
N ILE A 99 -8.65 -10.46 -2.38
CA ILE A 99 -8.36 -11.90 -2.30
C ILE A 99 -9.38 -12.60 -1.40
N VAL A 100 -9.66 -12.03 -0.22
CA VAL A 100 -10.63 -12.57 0.74
C VAL A 100 -12.03 -12.59 0.12
N TYR A 101 -12.46 -11.53 -0.57
CA TYR A 101 -13.74 -11.54 -1.28
C TYR A 101 -13.81 -12.65 -2.32
N GLY A 102 -12.75 -12.84 -3.12
CA GLY A 102 -12.67 -13.93 -4.09
C GLY A 102 -12.79 -15.31 -3.44
N ILE A 103 -12.08 -15.54 -2.34
CA ILE A 103 -12.15 -16.80 -1.57
C ILE A 103 -13.56 -17.00 -1.00
N VAL A 104 -14.14 -15.98 -0.35
CA VAL A 104 -15.49 -16.05 0.23
C VAL A 104 -16.53 -16.31 -0.86
N LEU A 105 -16.44 -15.68 -2.03
CA LEU A 105 -17.36 -15.92 -3.15
C LEU A 105 -17.32 -17.39 -3.61
N VAL A 106 -16.12 -17.97 -3.75
CA VAL A 106 -15.96 -19.39 -4.09
C VAL A 106 -16.52 -20.29 -3.00
N LEU A 107 -16.24 -20.00 -1.73
CA LEU A 107 -16.74 -20.77 -0.60
C LEU A 107 -18.27 -20.73 -0.49
N VAL A 108 -18.89 -19.56 -0.68
CA VAL A 108 -20.35 -19.40 -0.69
C VAL A 108 -20.99 -20.17 -1.87
N GLY A 109 -20.33 -20.18 -3.03
CA GLY A 109 -20.76 -21.01 -4.17
C GLY A 109 -20.72 -22.50 -3.83
N LEU A 110 -19.59 -22.98 -3.29
CA LEU A 110 -19.41 -24.37 -2.89
C LEU A 110 -20.36 -24.78 -1.74
N SER A 111 -20.60 -23.89 -0.76
CA SER A 111 -21.55 -24.16 0.33
C SER A 111 -22.97 -24.28 -0.20
N THR A 112 -23.36 -23.47 -1.17
CA THR A 112 -24.68 -23.57 -1.81
C THR A 112 -24.85 -24.93 -2.50
N ILE A 113 -23.85 -25.35 -3.29
CA ILE A 113 -23.86 -26.67 -3.95
C ILE A 113 -23.93 -27.79 -2.90
N PHE A 114 -23.13 -27.69 -1.84
CA PHE A 114 -23.13 -28.67 -0.75
C PHE A 114 -24.50 -28.77 -0.07
N THR A 115 -25.16 -27.66 0.23
CA THR A 115 -26.50 -27.64 0.85
C THR A 115 -27.55 -28.30 -0.05
N ILE A 116 -27.46 -28.13 -1.37
CA ILE A 116 -28.35 -28.83 -2.32
C ILE A 116 -28.14 -30.34 -2.23
N VAL A 117 -26.88 -30.82 -2.32
CA VAL A 117 -26.55 -32.25 -2.26
C VAL A 117 -27.00 -32.86 -0.94
N TRP A 118 -26.72 -32.17 0.18
CA TRP A 118 -27.17 -32.57 1.51
C TRP A 118 -28.71 -32.64 1.59
N GLY A 119 -29.42 -31.68 0.99
CA GLY A 119 -30.88 -31.65 0.95
C GLY A 119 -31.49 -32.89 0.31
N PHE A 120 -30.90 -33.39 -0.79
CA PHE A 120 -31.35 -34.61 -1.45
C PHE A 120 -31.10 -35.88 -0.63
N GLN A 121 -30.09 -35.92 0.24
CA GLN A 121 -29.84 -37.06 1.13
C GLN A 121 -30.91 -37.19 2.23
N VAL A 122 -31.52 -36.07 2.63
CA VAL A 122 -32.57 -36.06 3.67
C VAL A 122 -33.92 -36.49 3.08
N ARG A 123 -34.41 -35.74 2.07
CA ARG A 123 -35.68 -36.04 1.36
C ARG A 123 -35.67 -35.41 -0.03
N THR A 124 -36.19 -36.11 -1.03
CA THR A 124 -36.30 -35.59 -2.41
C THR A 124 -37.05 -34.26 -2.50
N GLY A 125 -38.17 -34.13 -1.78
CA GLY A 125 -38.95 -32.89 -1.76
C GLY A 125 -38.18 -31.68 -1.20
N LEU A 126 -37.36 -31.89 -0.17
CA LEU A 126 -36.50 -30.83 0.38
C LEU A 126 -35.43 -30.40 -0.62
N GLY A 127 -34.80 -31.36 -1.30
CA GLY A 127 -33.82 -31.07 -2.36
C GLY A 127 -34.41 -30.22 -3.48
N VAL A 128 -35.62 -30.53 -3.95
CA VAL A 128 -36.31 -29.76 -5.01
C VAL A 128 -36.63 -28.33 -4.54
N VAL A 129 -37.13 -28.17 -3.31
CA VAL A 129 -37.39 -26.83 -2.75
C VAL A 129 -36.08 -26.02 -2.66
N LEU A 130 -35.01 -26.63 -2.14
CA LEU A 130 -33.71 -25.97 -2.04
C LEU A 130 -33.12 -25.62 -3.41
N LEU A 131 -33.36 -26.41 -4.45
CA LEU A 131 -32.90 -26.10 -5.81
C LEU A 131 -33.59 -24.84 -6.37
N ILE A 132 -34.90 -24.69 -6.14
CA ILE A 132 -35.67 -23.52 -6.57
C ILE A 132 -35.25 -22.25 -5.80
N PHE A 133 -35.04 -22.36 -4.50
CA PHE A 133 -34.65 -21.23 -3.65
C PHE A 133 -33.13 -20.98 -3.60
N SER A 134 -32.31 -21.90 -4.10
CA SER A 134 -30.84 -21.81 -4.07
C SER A 134 -30.30 -20.52 -4.68
N PRO A 135 -30.76 -20.04 -5.84
CA PRO A 135 -30.28 -18.77 -6.40
C PRO A 135 -30.55 -17.58 -5.47
N LEU A 136 -31.69 -17.61 -4.77
CA LEU A 136 -32.06 -16.57 -3.82
C LEU A 136 -31.18 -16.64 -2.56
N ILE A 137 -30.94 -17.85 -2.03
CA ILE A 137 -30.07 -18.07 -0.87
C ILE A 137 -28.63 -17.65 -1.19
N PHE A 138 -28.08 -18.10 -2.32
CA PHE A 138 -26.74 -17.71 -2.79
C PHE A 138 -26.60 -16.18 -2.91
N LEU A 139 -27.59 -15.51 -3.50
CA LEU A 139 -27.57 -14.05 -3.62
C LEU A 139 -27.59 -13.36 -2.24
N ILE A 140 -28.43 -13.83 -1.32
CA ILE A 140 -28.50 -13.32 0.04
C ILE A 140 -27.16 -13.52 0.76
N ASP A 141 -26.55 -14.70 0.67
CA ASP A 141 -25.25 -14.99 1.27
C ASP A 141 -24.13 -14.09 0.71
N VAL A 142 -24.13 -13.84 -0.60
CA VAL A 142 -23.18 -12.90 -1.24
C VAL A 142 -23.40 -11.46 -0.76
N ILE A 143 -24.66 -11.02 -0.62
CA ILE A 143 -24.98 -9.68 -0.10
C ILE A 143 -24.50 -9.55 1.36
N PHE A 144 -24.75 -10.56 2.20
CA PHE A 144 -24.23 -10.57 3.56
C PHE A 144 -22.71 -10.53 3.56
N ALA A 145 -22.03 -11.41 2.81
CA ALA A 145 -20.57 -11.40 2.70
C ALA A 145 -20.03 -10.02 2.31
N ARG A 146 -20.70 -9.32 1.37
CA ARG A 146 -20.36 -7.95 0.99
C ARG A 146 -20.52 -6.96 2.13
N MET A 147 -21.65 -6.98 2.84
CA MET A 147 -21.90 -6.11 3.98
C MET A 147 -20.84 -6.29 5.09
N TRP A 148 -20.48 -7.54 5.38
CA TRP A 148 -19.43 -7.87 6.36
C TRP A 148 -18.06 -7.36 5.96
N LEU A 149 -17.66 -7.58 4.70
CA LEU A 149 -16.37 -7.11 4.20
C LEU A 149 -16.31 -5.58 4.16
N GLU A 150 -17.36 -4.93 3.69
CA GLU A 150 -17.47 -3.47 3.65
C GLU A 150 -17.33 -2.86 5.05
N MET A 151 -18.01 -3.42 6.05
CA MET A 151 -17.85 -3.04 7.45
C MET A 151 -16.38 -3.16 7.91
N THR A 152 -15.74 -4.29 7.58
CA THR A 152 -14.33 -4.54 7.94
C THR A 152 -13.39 -3.51 7.28
N VAL A 153 -13.61 -3.19 5.99
CA VAL A 153 -12.83 -2.18 5.26
C VAL A 153 -12.97 -0.81 5.92
N VAL A 154 -14.20 -0.42 6.26
CA VAL A 154 -14.48 0.89 6.88
C VAL A 154 -13.74 1.02 8.21
N LEU A 155 -13.73 -0.03 9.04
CA LEU A 155 -12.98 -0.03 10.29
C LEU A 155 -11.47 0.20 10.08
N PHE A 156 -10.88 -0.48 9.08
CA PHE A 156 -9.46 -0.28 8.76
C PHE A 156 -9.15 1.10 8.19
N ARG A 157 -10.04 1.66 7.37
CA ARG A 157 -9.88 3.04 6.85
C ARG A 157 -9.84 4.05 7.99
N ILE A 158 -10.75 3.94 8.95
CA ILE A 158 -10.77 4.82 10.13
C ILE A 158 -9.48 4.69 10.94
N ALA A 159 -8.96 3.48 11.12
CA ALA A 159 -7.69 3.26 11.83
C ALA A 159 -6.50 3.94 11.12
N GLN A 160 -6.52 4.00 9.79
CA GLN A 160 -5.49 4.68 9.00
C GLN A 160 -5.60 6.21 9.13
N ASP A 161 -6.81 6.76 9.03
CA ASP A 161 -7.05 8.21 9.10
C ASP A 161 -6.65 8.79 10.48
N VAL A 162 -6.95 8.07 11.57
CA VAL A 162 -6.53 8.49 12.94
C VAL A 162 -5.01 8.46 13.10
N GLY A 163 -4.34 7.50 12.47
CA GLY A 163 -2.88 7.38 12.50
C GLY A 163 -2.18 8.56 11.84
N GLU A 164 -2.79 9.17 10.82
CA GLU A 164 -2.26 10.34 10.13
C GLU A 164 -2.40 11.61 10.97
N ILE A 165 -3.58 11.82 11.57
CA ILE A 165 -3.85 12.97 12.46
C ILE A 165 -2.91 12.95 13.68
N ALA A 166 -2.64 11.78 14.25
CA ALA A 166 -1.72 11.61 15.37
C ALA A 166 -0.24 11.89 15.02
N ARG A 167 0.12 11.92 13.73
CA ARG A 167 1.45 12.34 13.26
C ARG A 167 1.53 13.85 13.07
N MET A 168 0.49 14.48 12.53
CA MET A 168 0.44 15.94 12.35
C MET A 168 0.54 16.69 13.69
N LYS A 169 -0.03 16.15 14.77
CA LYS A 169 0.04 16.76 16.10
C LYS A 169 1.42 16.63 16.79
N ARG A 170 2.35 15.87 16.18
CA ARG A 170 3.70 15.61 16.72
C ARG A 170 4.82 16.37 15.98
N GLY A 171 4.49 17.09 14.91
CA GLY A 171 5.37 18.09 14.27
C GLY A 171 4.93 19.49 14.63
#